data_AF-A0A960D604-F1
#
_entry.id   AF-A0A960D604-F1
#
_cell.length_a   1.000
_cell.length_b   1.000
_cell.length_c   1.000
_cell.angle_alpha   90.00
_cell.angle_beta   90.00
_cell.angle_gamma   90.00
#
_symmetry.space_group_name_H-M   'P 1'
#
loop_
_entity.id
_entity.type
_entity.pdbx_description
1 polymer ?
#
loop_
_entity_poly.entity_id
_entity_poly.type
_entity_poly.pdbx_seq_one_letter_code
_entity_poly.pdbx_strand_id
1 'polypeptide(L)'
;GVMVARCGFESSFRFRSAVLFGTFERIGDEDKVGYLDQLVDTFIPGRVAELRASSRKELAATMALRMPIADDNWSLKVGGGWPEDSDEDIAAGVWAGVVPLTTVYGDPERSPDCDAAIPVPPSVRAMRGPLVNRRPG
;
A
#
# COMPACT_ATOMS: atom_id res chain seq x y z
N GLY A 1 4.20 -7.73 11.49
CA GLY A 1 5.19 -7.97 12.57
C GLY A 1 5.09 -9.42 13.00
N VAL A 2 6.14 -10.00 13.56
CA VAL A 2 6.13 -11.37 14.10
C VAL A 2 5.73 -11.31 15.57
N MET A 3 4.71 -12.06 15.96
CA MET A 3 4.29 -12.24 17.35
C MET A 3 4.96 -13.49 17.90
N VAL A 4 5.87 -13.31 18.84
CA VAL A 4 6.68 -14.38 19.42
C VAL A 4 6.10 -14.70 20.79
N ALA A 5 5.38 -15.81 20.86
CA ALA A 5 4.83 -16.35 22.10
C ALA A 5 5.85 -17.23 22.83
N ARG A 6 5.52 -17.68 24.03
CA ARG A 6 6.37 -18.59 24.82
C ARG A 6 6.33 -20.03 24.32
N CYS A 7 5.30 -20.38 23.54
CA CYS A 7 5.22 -21.63 22.80
C CYS A 7 5.02 -21.40 21.30
N GLY A 8 5.33 -22.40 20.48
CA GLY A 8 5.20 -22.32 19.03
C GLY A 8 3.74 -22.22 18.55
N PHE A 9 2.79 -22.75 19.33
CA PHE A 9 1.37 -22.76 18.99
C PHE A 9 0.74 -21.37 19.04
N GLU A 10 1.07 -20.58 20.07
CA GLU A 10 0.53 -19.22 20.25
C GLU A 10 1.30 -18.14 19.47
N SER A 11 2.38 -18.53 18.77
CA SER A 11 3.13 -17.61 17.93
C SER A 11 2.38 -17.30 16.63
N SER A 12 2.42 -16.03 16.20
CA SER A 12 1.59 -15.56 15.08
C SER A 12 2.18 -14.32 14.39
N PHE A 13 1.35 -13.54 13.69
CA PHE A 13 1.74 -12.29 13.05
C PHE A 13 0.78 -11.16 13.40
N ARG A 14 1.34 -9.95 13.57
CA ARG A 14 0.57 -8.70 13.48
C ARG A 14 0.39 -8.29 12.02
N PHE A 15 -0.86 -8.12 11.61
CA PHE A 15 -1.24 -7.79 10.23
C PHE A 15 -2.57 -7.01 10.16
N ARG A 16 -2.85 -6.45 8.97
CA ARG A 16 -4.16 -5.94 8.56
C ARG A 16 -4.44 -6.51 7.17
N SER A 17 -5.62 -7.07 6.94
CA SER A 17 -6.00 -7.67 5.67
C SER A 17 -7.45 -7.34 5.34
N ALA A 18 -7.69 -6.85 4.13
CA ALA A 18 -9.02 -6.61 3.60
C ALA A 18 -9.25 -7.52 2.40
N VAL A 19 -10.45 -8.09 2.30
CA VAL A 19 -10.89 -8.87 1.13
C VAL A 19 -12.14 -8.20 0.60
N LEU A 20 -12.16 -7.91 -0.70
CA LEU A 20 -13.28 -7.32 -1.40
C LEU A 20 -13.81 -8.30 -2.44
N PHE A 21 -15.12 -8.37 -2.58
CA PHE A 21 -15.83 -9.23 -3.52
C PHE A 21 -16.62 -8.39 -4.51
N GLY A 22 -16.65 -8.81 -5.77
CA GLY A 22 -17.45 -8.14 -6.77
C GLY A 22 -16.93 -8.38 -8.18
N THR A 23 -17.53 -7.65 -9.11
CA THR A 23 -17.16 -7.65 -10.52
C THR A 23 -16.62 -6.28 -10.87
N PHE A 24 -15.48 -6.25 -11.56
CA PHE A 24 -14.96 -5.00 -12.09
C PHE A 24 -15.83 -4.47 -13.23
N GLU A 25 -16.11 -3.18 -13.20
CA GLU A 25 -16.73 -2.44 -14.29
C GLU A 25 -15.65 -1.72 -15.09
N ARG A 26 -15.79 -1.71 -16.41
CA ARG A 26 -14.95 -0.88 -17.27
C ARG A 26 -15.32 0.59 -17.11
N ILE A 27 -14.31 1.44 -16.94
CA ILE A 27 -14.46 2.89 -16.98
C ILE A 27 -14.56 3.35 -18.44
N GLY A 28 -15.57 4.18 -18.73
CA GLY A 28 -15.82 4.77 -20.04
C GLY A 28 -14.71 5.74 -20.46
N ASP A 29 -14.58 5.99 -21.77
CA ASP A 29 -13.48 6.82 -22.28
C ASP A 29 -13.61 8.29 -21.83
N GLU A 30 -14.83 8.77 -21.55
CA GLU A 30 -15.08 10.11 -21.00
C GLU A 30 -14.46 10.34 -19.61
N ASP A 31 -14.50 9.34 -18.73
CA ASP A 31 -14.05 9.45 -17.34
C ASP A 31 -12.59 8.97 -17.15
N LYS A 32 -12.07 8.23 -18.13
CA LYS A 32 -10.82 7.47 -18.04
C LYS A 32 -9.61 8.30 -17.62
N VAL A 33 -9.50 9.52 -18.13
CA VAL A 33 -8.38 10.42 -17.80
C VAL A 33 -8.39 10.73 -16.30
N GLY A 34 -9.55 11.12 -15.76
CA GLY A 34 -9.67 11.46 -14.33
C GLY A 34 -9.34 10.29 -13.41
N TYR A 35 -9.79 9.07 -13.74
CA TYR A 35 -9.45 7.88 -12.95
C TYR A 35 -7.96 7.53 -13.03
N LEU A 36 -7.35 7.62 -14.21
CA LEU A 36 -5.92 7.30 -14.37
C LEU A 36 -5.04 8.34 -13.68
N ASP A 37 -5.37 9.62 -13.78
CA ASP A 37 -4.66 10.68 -13.07
C ASP A 37 -4.78 10.50 -11.55
N GLN A 38 -5.99 10.25 -11.03
CA GLN A 38 -6.17 9.95 -9.62
C GLN A 38 -5.38 8.71 -9.17
N LEU A 39 -5.30 7.68 -10.01
CA LEU A 39 -4.53 6.48 -9.73
C LEU A 39 -3.02 6.78 -9.65
N VAL A 40 -2.50 7.58 -10.59
CA VAL A 40 -1.10 8.03 -10.58
C VAL A 40 -0.79 8.82 -9.30
N ASP A 41 -1.64 9.77 -8.92
CA ASP A 41 -1.44 10.56 -7.69
C ASP A 41 -1.67 9.74 -6.40
N THR A 42 -2.39 8.62 -6.47
CA THR A 42 -2.51 7.68 -5.35
C THR A 42 -1.20 6.92 -5.14
N PHE A 43 -0.49 6.56 -6.22
CA PHE A 43 0.82 5.89 -6.12
C PHE A 43 1.97 6.84 -5.81
N ILE A 44 1.95 8.03 -6.42
CA ILE A 44 2.99 9.05 -6.32
C ILE A 44 2.29 10.41 -6.14
N PRO A 45 2.02 10.85 -4.89
CA PRO A 45 1.27 12.07 -4.63
C PRO A 45 1.85 13.32 -5.30
N GLY A 46 1.02 14.02 -6.08
CA GLY A 46 1.37 15.25 -6.79
C GLY A 46 2.08 15.03 -8.13
N ARG A 47 2.19 13.77 -8.58
CA ARG A 47 2.92 13.43 -9.80
C ARG A 47 2.23 13.87 -11.07
N VAL A 48 0.90 13.87 -11.12
CA VAL A 48 0.13 14.27 -12.32
C VAL A 48 0.50 15.70 -12.75
N ALA A 49 0.67 16.62 -11.78
CA ALA A 49 1.04 18.01 -12.05
C ALA A 49 2.47 18.18 -12.61
N GLU A 50 3.32 17.16 -12.49
CA GLU A 50 4.72 17.18 -12.96
C GLU A 50 4.90 16.50 -14.32
N LEU A 51 3.87 15.83 -14.82
CA LEU A 51 3.91 15.06 -16.06
C LEU A 51 3.14 15.79 -17.18
N ARG A 52 3.48 15.47 -18.43
CA ARG A 52 2.61 15.82 -19.55
C ARG A 52 1.29 15.04 -19.44
N ALA A 53 0.23 15.60 -20.04
CA ALA A 53 -1.01 14.85 -20.23
C ALA A 53 -0.79 13.55 -21.02
N SER A 54 -1.58 12.53 -20.68
CA SER A 54 -1.64 11.28 -21.45
C SER A 54 -2.14 11.55 -22.86
N SER A 55 -1.47 10.95 -23.85
CA SER A 55 -1.86 11.03 -25.25
C SER A 55 -3.07 10.14 -25.54
N ARG A 56 -3.78 10.43 -26.63
CA ARG A 56 -4.90 9.58 -27.09
C ARG A 56 -4.48 8.13 -27.34
N LYS A 57 -3.24 7.90 -27.81
CA LYS A 57 -2.71 6.56 -28.06
C LYS A 57 -2.51 5.79 -26.75
N GLU A 58 -1.98 6.44 -25.73
CA GLU A 58 -1.80 5.84 -24.40
C GLU A 58 -3.16 5.51 -23.77
N LEU A 59 -4.12 6.44 -23.84
CA LEU A 59 -5.47 6.21 -23.33
C LEU A 59 -6.17 5.07 -24.06
N ALA A 60 -6.07 4.99 -25.38
CA ALA A 60 -6.66 3.88 -26.17
C ALA A 60 -6.01 2.53 -25.84
N ALA A 61 -4.71 2.51 -25.51
CA ALA A 61 -3.98 1.29 -25.15
C ALA A 61 -4.19 0.83 -23.70
N THR A 62 -4.87 1.62 -22.87
CA THR A 62 -5.07 1.33 -21.45
C THR A 62 -6.50 0.88 -21.19
N MET A 63 -6.74 -0.12 -20.35
CA MET A 63 -8.08 -0.45 -19.84
C MET A 63 -8.15 -0.08 -18.37
N ALA A 64 -9.04 0.85 -18.01
CA ALA A 64 -9.28 1.25 -16.64
C ALA A 64 -10.53 0.52 -16.11
N LEU A 65 -10.41 -0.05 -14.91
CA LEU A 65 -11.46 -0.81 -14.24
C LEU A 65 -11.71 -0.21 -12.85
N ARG A 66 -12.95 -0.31 -12.38
CA ARG A 66 -13.33 0.03 -11.01
C ARG A 66 -14.14 -1.09 -10.40
N MET A 67 -14.04 -1.25 -9.08
CA MET A 67 -14.93 -2.11 -8.31
C MET A 67 -15.49 -1.27 -7.16
N PRO A 68 -16.83 -1.11 -7.07
CA PRO A 68 -17.45 -0.43 -5.94
C PRO A 68 -17.09 -1.12 -4.62
N ILE A 69 -16.82 -0.33 -3.59
CA ILE A 69 -16.74 -0.81 -2.21
C ILE A 69 -18.06 -0.42 -1.57
N ALA A 70 -18.93 -1.39 -1.34
CA ALA A 70 -20.27 -1.26 -0.77
C ALA A 70 -20.29 -1.84 0.65
N ASP A 71 -21.38 -1.64 1.40
CA ASP A 71 -21.45 -2.05 2.81
C ASP A 71 -21.37 -3.57 3.03
N ASP A 72 -21.66 -4.36 2.00
CA ASP A 72 -21.83 -5.82 2.07
C ASP A 72 -20.73 -6.62 1.35
N ASN A 73 -19.83 -5.97 0.62
CA ASN A 73 -18.92 -6.65 -0.30
C ASN A 73 -17.46 -6.68 0.15
N TRP A 74 -17.19 -6.48 1.43
CA TRP A 74 -15.84 -6.57 1.98
C TRP A 74 -15.81 -7.16 3.39
N SER A 75 -14.63 -7.63 3.76
CA SER A 75 -14.30 -8.02 5.12
C SER A 75 -12.92 -7.48 5.48
N LEU A 76 -12.72 -7.17 6.76
CA LEU A 76 -11.47 -6.66 7.31
C LEU A 76 -11.07 -7.48 8.53
N LYS A 77 -9.85 -8.01 8.55
CA LYS A 77 -9.25 -8.66 9.71
C LYS A 77 -8.01 -7.90 10.16
N VAL A 78 -7.96 -7.56 11.44
CA VAL A 78 -6.81 -6.90 12.07
C VAL A 78 -6.26 -7.79 13.17
N GLY A 79 -5.03 -8.27 13.00
CA GLY A 79 -4.25 -8.91 14.04
C GLY A 79 -3.30 -7.90 14.66
N GLY A 80 -3.65 -7.33 15.81
CA GLY A 80 -2.88 -6.27 16.47
C GLY A 80 -2.45 -6.56 17.91
N GLY A 81 -2.87 -7.71 18.45
CA GLY A 81 -2.70 -8.06 19.86
C GLY A 81 -1.29 -8.44 20.30
N TRP A 82 -1.18 -8.93 21.53
CA TRP A 82 0.02 -9.57 22.09
C TRP A 82 -0.16 -11.09 22.10
N PRO A 83 0.92 -11.88 22.32
CA PRO A 83 0.79 -13.31 22.58
C PRO A 83 -0.19 -13.58 23.73
N GLU A 84 -1.03 -14.61 23.59
CA GLU A 84 -1.98 -15.07 24.60
C GLU A 84 -1.46 -16.37 25.23
N ASP A 85 -0.35 -16.26 25.97
CA ASP A 85 0.29 -17.42 26.61
C ASP A 85 -0.50 -17.93 27.82
N SER A 86 -0.38 -19.24 28.10
CA SER A 86 -0.94 -19.86 29.30
C SER A 86 -0.16 -19.49 30.58
N ASP A 87 -0.79 -19.63 31.76
CA ASP A 87 -0.13 -19.38 33.04
C ASP A 87 1.11 -20.28 33.26
N GLU A 88 1.06 -21.52 32.76
CA GLU A 88 2.19 -22.46 32.81
C GLU A 88 3.37 -21.98 31.95
N ASP A 89 3.11 -21.56 30.72
CA ASP A 89 4.13 -21.01 29.82
C ASP A 89 4.73 -19.72 30.38
N ILE A 90 3.92 -18.87 31.00
CA ILE A 90 4.37 -17.64 31.67
C ILE A 90 5.31 -17.99 32.83
N ALA A 91 4.95 -18.97 33.66
CA ALA A 91 5.76 -19.40 34.80
C ALA A 91 7.10 -20.02 34.39
N ALA A 92 7.19 -20.62 33.19
CA ALA A 92 8.43 -21.15 32.64
C ALA A 92 9.48 -20.06 32.32
N GLY A 93 9.10 -18.77 32.32
CA GLY A 93 10.05 -17.65 32.24
C GLY A 93 10.67 -17.43 30.86
N VAL A 94 10.06 -17.95 29.80
CA VAL A 94 10.50 -17.73 28.41
C VAL A 94 10.14 -16.31 27.97
N TRP A 95 10.99 -15.69 27.15
CA TRP A 95 10.71 -14.37 26.57
C TRP A 95 9.54 -14.42 25.59
N ALA A 96 8.69 -13.39 25.61
CA ALA A 96 7.61 -13.20 24.65
C ALA A 96 7.50 -11.73 24.26
N GLY A 97 6.99 -11.47 23.05
CA GLY A 97 6.83 -10.13 22.55
C GLY A 97 6.47 -10.07 21.08
N VAL A 98 6.79 -8.93 20.45
CA VAL A 98 6.54 -8.71 19.02
C VAL A 98 7.78 -8.09 18.39
N VAL A 99 8.18 -8.64 17.24
CA VAL A 99 9.16 -8.04 16.34
C VAL A 99 8.41 -7.26 15.26
N PRO A 100 8.39 -5.91 15.31
CA PRO A 100 7.68 -5.12 14.31
C PRO A 100 8.27 -5.33 12.91
N LEU A 101 7.40 -5.26 11.89
CA LEU A 101 7.82 -5.22 10.49
C LEU A 101 7.29 -3.93 9.89
N THR A 102 8.16 -3.20 9.19
CA THR A 102 7.84 -1.94 8.53
C THR A 102 8.28 -2.00 7.08
N THR A 103 7.45 -1.51 6.18
CA THR A 103 7.82 -1.23 4.79
C THR A 103 8.16 0.24 4.69
N VAL A 104 9.31 0.58 4.15
CA VAL A 104 9.80 1.96 4.01
C VAL A 104 10.28 2.22 2.59
N TYR A 105 10.23 3.47 2.15
CA TYR A 105 10.88 3.90 0.91
C TYR A 105 12.40 3.94 1.09
N GLY A 106 13.14 3.45 0.10
CA GLY A 106 14.59 3.64 -0.02
C GLY A 106 14.94 4.98 -0.67
N ASP A 107 16.23 5.21 -0.91
CA ASP A 107 16.69 6.39 -1.65
C ASP A 107 16.33 6.28 -3.14
N PRO A 108 15.92 7.38 -3.81
CA PRO A 108 15.58 7.33 -5.24
C PRO A 108 16.79 6.96 -6.09
N GLU A 109 16.66 5.90 -6.88
CA GLU A 109 17.65 5.49 -7.87
C GLU A 109 17.38 6.18 -9.21
N ARG A 110 18.36 6.94 -9.70
CA ARG A 110 18.25 7.69 -10.96
C ARG A 110 18.39 6.74 -12.14
N SER A 111 17.47 6.83 -13.11
CA SER A 111 17.59 6.11 -14.38
C SER A 111 18.86 6.54 -15.14
N PRO A 112 19.62 5.61 -15.78
CA PRO A 112 20.85 5.95 -16.50
C PRO A 112 20.70 7.00 -17.61
N ASP A 113 19.50 7.15 -18.17
CA ASP A 113 19.16 8.11 -19.23
C ASP A 113 18.58 9.44 -18.69
N CYS A 114 18.50 9.61 -17.37
CA CYS A 114 18.04 10.83 -16.74
C CYS A 114 19.23 11.75 -16.44
N ASP A 115 19.33 12.87 -17.17
CA ASP A 115 20.38 13.88 -16.98
C ASP A 115 20.51 14.25 -15.49
N ALA A 116 21.74 14.18 -14.96
CA ALA A 116 22.07 14.48 -13.57
C ALA A 116 21.68 15.91 -13.15
N ALA A 117 21.59 16.85 -14.09
CA ALA A 117 21.13 18.21 -13.85
C ALA A 117 19.64 18.31 -13.53
N ILE A 118 18.82 17.31 -13.91
CA ILE A 118 17.39 17.31 -13.63
C ILE A 118 17.18 17.00 -12.14
N PRO A 119 16.58 17.90 -11.36
CA PRO A 119 16.37 17.69 -9.94
C PRO A 119 15.34 16.59 -9.68
N VAL A 120 15.50 15.86 -8.58
CA VAL A 120 14.46 14.94 -8.10
C VAL A 120 13.20 15.76 -7.79
N PRO A 121 12.04 15.46 -8.38
CA PRO A 121 10.86 16.30 -8.27
C PRO A 121 10.22 16.25 -6.87
N PRO A 122 9.39 17.25 -6.50
CA PRO A 122 8.70 17.29 -5.21
C PRO A 122 7.96 15.99 -4.85
N SER A 123 7.22 15.41 -5.79
CA SER A 123 6.45 14.16 -5.58
C SER A 123 7.33 13.01 -5.10
N VAL A 124 8.53 12.84 -5.68
CA VAL A 124 9.50 11.80 -5.32
C VAL A 124 10.24 12.14 -4.03
N ARG A 125 10.60 13.42 -3.80
CA ARG A 125 11.25 13.83 -2.54
C ARG A 125 10.38 13.57 -1.31
N ALA A 126 9.06 13.54 -1.48
CA ALA A 126 8.09 13.22 -0.44
C ALA A 126 7.96 11.71 -0.14
N MET A 127 8.46 10.84 -1.01
CA MET A 127 8.46 9.38 -0.82
C MET A 127 9.55 8.95 0.16
N ARG A 128 9.35 9.23 1.44
CA ARG A 128 10.29 8.93 2.53
C ARG A 128 9.57 8.27 3.70
N GLY A 129 10.31 7.49 4.48
CA GLY A 129 9.77 6.84 5.66
C GLY A 129 8.83 5.68 5.32
N PRO A 130 7.87 5.35 6.20
CA PRO A 130 6.96 4.23 6.00
C PRO A 130 6.12 4.36 4.73
N LEU A 131 5.92 3.25 4.02
CA LEU A 131 5.02 3.17 2.88
C LEU A 131 3.60 3.55 3.30
N VAL A 132 3.05 4.58 2.67
CA VAL A 132 1.67 5.04 2.84
C VAL A 132 1.01 5.11 1.48
N ASN A 133 -0.11 4.42 1.33
CA ASN A 133 -1.03 4.63 0.23
C ASN A 133 -2.18 5.50 0.75
N ARG A 134 -2.13 6.80 0.46
CA ARG A 134 -3.18 7.76 0.84
C ARG A 134 -3.86 8.27 -0.40
N ARG A 135 -5.20 8.38 -0.35
CA ARG A 135 -5.95 9.21 -1.29
C ARG A 135 -5.46 10.66 -1.12
N PRO A 136 -5.19 11.42 -2.20
CA PRO A 136 -5.06 12.87 -2.10
C PRO A 136 -6.32 13.42 -1.43
N GLY A 137 -6.15 14.22 -0.38
CA GLY A 137 -7.25 14.89 0.32
C GLY A 137 -7.81 16.07 -0.45
#